data_AF-A0A5D2AI40-F1
#
_entry.id   AF-A0A5D2AI40-F1
#
_cell.length_a   1.000
_cell.length_b   1.000
_cell.length_c   1.000
_cell.angle_alpha   90.00
_cell.angle_beta   90.00
_cell.angle_gamma   90.00
#
_symmetry.space_group_name_H-M   'P 1'
#
loop_
_entity.id
_entity.type
_entity.pdbx_description
1 polymer ?
#
loop_
_entity_poly.entity_id
_entity_poly.type
_entity_poly.pdbx_seq_one_letter_code
_entity_poly.pdbx_strand_id
1 'polypeptide(L)'
;MHLTLEFGGGLELLCESVKIHNVNVDLPKGADKLSMRDLLAWVRTNLIKERPEMFMKGESVRPGVLVLVNDCDWELSGQLDTTLEEKDLVVFISTLHGG
;
A
#
# COMPACT_ATOMS: atom_id res chain seq x y z
N MET A 1 -0.74 -8.72 -11.74
CA MET A 1 0.48 -8.90 -10.93
C MET A 1 0.04 -9.34 -9.55
N HIS A 2 0.49 -10.51 -9.08
CA HIS A 2 0.15 -11.00 -7.75
C HIS A 2 1.04 -10.33 -6.71
N LEU A 3 0.42 -9.73 -5.69
CA LEU A 3 1.11 -9.05 -4.60
C LEU A 3 0.54 -9.48 -3.25
N THR A 4 1.38 -9.43 -2.23
CA THR A 4 0.95 -9.56 -0.83
C THR A 4 0.96 -8.18 -0.20
N LEU A 5 -0.18 -7.75 0.34
CA LEU A 5 -0.30 -6.49 1.05
C LEU A 5 -0.59 -6.76 2.52
N GLU A 6 0.18 -6.15 3.41
CA GLU A 6 -0.03 -6.25 4.86
C GLU A 6 -0.37 -4.88 5.46
N PHE A 7 -1.41 -4.84 6.28
CA PHE A 7 -1.82 -3.64 7.02
C PHE A 7 -1.65 -3.89 8.52
N GLY A 8 -0.94 -2.98 9.19
CA GLY A 8 -0.69 -3.03 10.63
C GLY A 8 -0.79 -1.66 11.30
N GLY A 9 -0.67 -1.66 12.62
CA GLY A 9 -0.79 -0.44 13.43
C GLY A 9 -2.19 0.16 13.43
N GLY A 10 -3.23 -0.68 13.26
CA GLY A 10 -4.64 -0.27 13.22
C GLY A 10 -5.15 0.03 11.81
N LEU A 11 -4.30 0.00 10.78
CA LEU A 11 -4.74 0.21 9.39
C LEU A 11 -5.58 -0.95 8.86
N GLU A 12 -5.45 -2.16 9.42
CA GLU A 12 -6.27 -3.31 9.06
C GLU A 12 -7.77 -3.04 9.28
N LEU A 13 -8.11 -2.16 10.23
CA LEU A 13 -9.50 -1.77 10.50
C LEU A 13 -10.15 -1.06 9.30
N LEU A 14 -9.34 -0.44 8.44
CA LEU A 14 -9.82 0.25 7.24
C LEU A 14 -10.17 -0.71 6.10
N CYS A 15 -9.71 -1.96 6.17
CA CYS A 15 -9.90 -3.01 5.17
C CYS A 15 -10.52 -4.26 5.82
N GLU A 16 -11.67 -4.06 6.47
CA GLU A 16 -12.52 -5.12 7.04
C GLU A 16 -11.84 -5.93 8.17
N SER A 17 -10.91 -5.31 8.88
CA SER A 17 -10.08 -5.95 9.94
C SER A 17 -9.22 -7.12 9.43
N VAL A 18 -8.94 -7.16 8.12
CA VAL A 18 -8.08 -8.16 7.49
C VAL A 18 -6.67 -7.59 7.38
N LYS A 19 -5.69 -8.28 7.97
CA LYS A 19 -4.28 -7.84 7.96
C LYS A 19 -3.59 -8.12 6.63
N ILE A 20 -3.72 -9.34 6.11
CA ILE A 20 -2.98 -9.81 4.93
C ILE A 20 -3.95 -9.98 3.77
N HIS A 21 -3.66 -9.33 2.65
CA HIS A 21 -4.43 -9.37 1.41
C HIS A 21 -3.55 -9.91 0.29
N ASN A 22 -3.92 -11.05 -0.28
CA ASN A 22 -3.33 -11.55 -1.52
C ASN A 22 -4.15 -11.00 -2.68
N VAL A 23 -3.56 -10.10 -3.46
CA VAL A 23 -4.28 -9.37 -4.51
C VAL A 23 -3.68 -9.64 -5.87
N ASN A 24 -4.50 -9.48 -6.92
CA ASN A 24 -4.03 -9.41 -8.28
C ASN A 24 -4.32 -8.01 -8.81
N VAL A 25 -3.27 -7.24 -9.05
CA VAL A 25 -3.36 -5.86 -9.54
C VAL A 25 -3.03 -5.83 -11.02
N ASP A 26 -3.95 -5.32 -11.82
CA ASP A 26 -3.73 -5.13 -13.25
C ASP A 26 -2.79 -3.95 -13.49
N LEU A 27 -1.92 -4.08 -14.50
CA LEU A 27 -1.11 -2.95 -14.93
C LEU A 27 -1.98 -1.86 -15.57
N PRO A 28 -1.66 -0.58 -15.36
CA PRO A 28 -2.28 0.52 -16.11
C PRO A 28 -2.14 0.31 -17.62
N LYS A 29 -3.14 0.75 -18.39
CA LYS A 29 -3.12 0.60 -19.85
C LYS A 29 -1.90 1.31 -20.46
N GLY A 30 -1.04 0.54 -21.12
CA GLY A 30 0.17 1.05 -21.77
C GLY A 30 1.37 1.20 -20.83
N ALA A 31 1.28 0.75 -19.59
CA ALA A 31 2.41 0.68 -18.67
C ALA A 31 3.06 -0.71 -18.71
N ASP A 32 4.39 -0.74 -18.74
CA ASP A 32 5.17 -1.99 -18.70
C ASP A 32 5.38 -2.50 -17.26
N LYS A 33 5.27 -1.60 -16.27
CA LYS A 33 5.47 -1.90 -14.84
C LYS A 33 4.42 -1.20 -13.98
N LEU A 34 4.11 -1.80 -12.84
CA LEU A 34 3.27 -1.20 -11.80
C LEU A 34 4.15 -0.38 -10.85
N SER A 35 3.78 0.87 -10.57
CA SER A 35 4.47 1.68 -9.56
C SER A 35 3.76 1.66 -8.21
N MET A 36 4.46 2.06 -7.14
CA MET A 36 3.84 2.28 -5.82
C MET A 36 2.70 3.31 -5.87
N ARG A 37 2.82 4.34 -6.71
CA ARG A 37 1.74 5.31 -6.95
C ARG A 37 0.47 4.64 -7.48
N ASP A 38 0.62 3.75 -8.47
CA ASP A 38 -0.50 3.00 -9.04
C ASP A 38 -1.11 2.05 -8.01
N LEU A 39 -0.25 1.34 -7.26
CA LEU A 39 -0.70 0.46 -6.19
C LEU A 39 -1.50 1.23 -5.12
N LEU A 40 -1.03 2.38 -4.67
CA LEU A 40 -1.74 3.18 -3.65
C LEU A 40 -3.13 3.61 -4.14
N ALA A 41 -3.23 4.07 -5.39
CA ALA A 41 -4.52 4.41 -6.00
C ALA A 41 -5.45 3.18 -6.07
N TRP A 42 -4.90 2.02 -6.42
CA TRP A 42 -5.64 0.77 -6.45
C TRP A 42 -6.10 0.33 -5.05
N VAL A 43 -5.23 0.35 -4.05
CA VAL A 43 -5.53 -0.02 -2.66
C VAL A 43 -6.65 0.85 -2.09
N ARG A 44 -6.55 2.17 -2.28
CA ARG A 44 -7.59 3.12 -1.85
C ARG A 44 -8.96 2.81 -2.44
N THR A 45 -8.99 2.36 -3.70
CA THR A 45 -10.25 2.12 -4.41
C THR A 45 -10.83 0.74 -4.10
N ASN A 46 -9.97 -0.27 -3.90
CA ASN A 46 -10.39 -1.67 -3.84
C ASN A 46 -10.42 -2.23 -2.41
N LEU A 47 -9.44 -1.90 -1.56
CA LEU A 47 -9.30 -2.50 -0.23
C LEU A 47 -9.81 -1.61 0.89
N ILE A 48 -9.57 -0.29 0.80
CA ILE A 48 -9.98 0.63 1.86
C ILE A 48 -11.51 0.85 1.80
N LYS A 49 -12.23 0.38 2.82
CA LYS A 49 -13.69 0.48 2.95
C LYS A 49 -14.13 1.63 3.84
N GLU A 50 -13.29 2.00 4.81
CA GLU A 50 -13.59 3.04 5.77
C GLU A 50 -12.53 4.12 5.78
N ARG A 51 -12.99 5.39 5.84
CA ARG A 51 -12.16 6.57 6.11
C ARG A 51 -10.83 6.59 5.32
N PRO A 52 -10.87 6.62 3.97
CA PRO A 52 -9.67 6.59 3.13
C PRO A 52 -8.67 7.71 3.42
N GLU A 53 -9.11 8.83 3.99
CA GLU A 53 -8.28 9.93 4.47
C GLU A 53 -7.39 9.58 5.68
N MET A 54 -7.66 8.47 6.37
CA MET A 54 -6.79 7.93 7.41
C MET A 54 -5.63 7.12 6.83
N PHE A 55 -5.79 6.56 5.62
CA PHE A 55 -4.75 5.83 4.91
C PHE A 55 -3.92 6.75 3.99
N MET A 56 -4.56 7.59 3.18
CA MET A 56 -3.90 8.44 2.18
C MET A 56 -4.12 9.93 2.41
N LYS A 57 -3.14 10.74 2.00
CA LYS A 57 -3.24 12.19 1.87
C LYS A 57 -2.71 12.62 0.50
N GLY A 58 -3.62 13.10 -0.35
CA GLY A 58 -3.27 13.40 -1.75
C GLY A 58 -3.00 12.10 -2.51
N GLU A 59 -1.80 11.98 -3.08
CA GLU A 59 -1.38 10.83 -3.90
C GLU A 59 -0.52 9.82 -3.13
N SER A 60 -0.16 10.12 -1.87
CA SER A 60 0.70 9.28 -1.04
C SER A 60 0.00 8.83 0.24
N VAL A 61 0.64 7.95 1.00
CA VAL A 61 0.20 7.56 2.34
C VAL A 61 0.19 8.77 3.27
N ARG A 62 -0.69 8.73 4.28
CA ARG A 62 -0.77 9.77 5.29
C ARG A 62 0.54 9.84 6.08
N PRO A 63 1.05 11.04 6.46
CA PRO A 63 2.18 11.14 7.37
C PRO A 63 1.96 10.32 8.65
N GLY A 64 2.99 9.57 9.07
CA GLY A 64 2.90 8.60 10.15
C GLY A 64 2.43 7.21 9.72
N VAL A 65 2.38 6.92 8.42
CA VAL A 65 2.34 5.56 7.88
C VAL A 65 3.72 5.23 7.32
N LEU A 66 4.34 4.16 7.83
CA LEU A 66 5.54 3.55 7.30
C LEU A 66 5.18 2.59 6.17
N VAL A 67 5.96 2.57 5.10
CA VAL A 67 5.77 1.68 3.96
C VAL A 67 7.04 0.90 3.70
N LEU A 68 6.92 -0.43 3.66
CA LEU A 68 8.03 -1.33 3.33
C LEU A 68 7.70 -2.10 2.05
N VAL A 69 8.69 -2.28 1.19
CA VAL A 69 8.63 -3.17 0.03
C VAL A 69 9.69 -4.24 0.24
N ASN A 70 9.28 -5.50 0.39
CA ASN A 70 10.15 -6.64 0.72
C ASN A 70 11.09 -6.33 1.90
N ASP A 71 10.51 -5.87 3.02
CA ASP A 71 11.21 -5.46 4.25
C ASP A 71 12.19 -4.28 4.10
N CYS A 72 12.26 -3.66 2.92
CA CYS A 72 13.06 -2.47 2.66
C CYS A 72 12.20 -1.20 2.79
N ASP A 73 12.72 -0.20 3.48
CA ASP A 73 12.07 1.12 3.56
C ASP A 73 11.97 1.74 2.16
N TRP A 74 10.74 2.05 1.74
CA TRP A 74 10.48 2.63 0.42
C TRP A 74 11.16 3.99 0.22
N GLU A 75 11.56 4.69 1.29
CA GLU A 75 12.30 5.94 1.21
C GLU A 75 13.67 5.76 0.54
N LEU A 76 14.21 4.55 0.57
CA LEU A 76 15.46 4.17 -0.10
C LEU A 76 15.24 3.72 -1.56
N SER A 77 13.98 3.47 -1.95
CA SER A 77 13.63 2.81 -3.21
C SER A 77 12.90 3.72 -4.21
N GLY A 78 12.83 5.03 -3.93
CA GLY A 78 12.15 6.01 -4.80
C GLY A 78 10.69 6.25 -4.45
N GLN A 79 10.21 5.72 -3.31
CA GLN A 79 8.87 5.98 -2.76
C GLN A 79 7.76 5.69 -3.78
N LEU A 80 7.06 6.71 -4.26
CA LEU A 80 5.95 6.59 -5.22
C LEU A 80 6.38 6.04 -6.58
N ASP A 81 7.63 6.25 -6.96
CA ASP A 81 8.15 5.83 -8.27
C ASP A 81 8.79 4.44 -8.21
N THR A 82 8.84 3.81 -7.03
CA THR A 82 9.29 2.41 -6.88
C THR A 82 8.44 1.51 -7.78
N THR A 83 9.09 0.76 -8.67
CA THR A 83 8.40 -0.25 -9.49
C THR A 83 8.29 -1.56 -8.74
N LEU A 84 7.12 -2.18 -8.79
CA LEU A 84 6.82 -3.45 -8.14
C LEU A 84 7.03 -4.62 -9.09
N GLU A 85 7.34 -5.77 -8.51
CA GLU A 85 7.53 -7.04 -9.17
C GLU A 85 6.53 -8.10 -8.68
N GLU A 86 6.41 -9.17 -9.48
CA GLU A 86 5.52 -10.29 -9.19
C GLU A 86 5.90 -10.96 -7.86
N LYS A 87 4.92 -11.12 -6.97
CA LYS A 87 5.03 -11.66 -5.60
C LYS A 87 5.71 -10.75 -4.58
N ASP A 88 5.90 -9.46 -4.88
CA ASP A 88 6.36 -8.51 -3.88
C ASP A 88 5.42 -8.47 -2.66
N LEU A 89 6.04 -8.26 -1.50
CA LEU A 89 5.38 -7.95 -0.24
C LEU A 89 5.43 -6.45 0.00
N VAL A 90 4.27 -5.82 0.18
CA VAL A 90 4.16 -4.41 0.57
C VAL A 90 3.47 -4.31 1.91
N VAL A 91 4.13 -3.68 2.89
CA VAL A 91 3.63 -3.54 4.26
C VAL A 91 3.34 -2.08 4.56
N PHE A 92 2.15 -1.79 5.09
CA PHE A 92 1.73 -0.48 5.56
C PHE A 92 1.51 -0.52 7.07
N ILE A 93 2.26 0.29 7.82
CA ILE A 93 2.17 0.32 9.29
C ILE A 93 1.88 1.75 9.74
N SER A 94 0.75 1.96 10.39
CA SER A 94 0.49 3.22 11.08
C SER A 94 1.31 3.31 12.37
N THR A 95 2.17 4.32 12.48
CA THR A 95 2.97 4.61 13.67
C THR A 95 2.30 5.62 14.61
N LEU A 96 1.19 6.23 14.19
CA LEU A 96 0.45 7.24 14.96
C LEU A 96 -0.65 6.67 15.86
N HIS A 97 -1.17 5.49 15.57
CA HIS A 97 -2.35 4.93 16.26
C HIS A 97 -2.01 3.87 17.33
N GLY A 98 -0.78 3.86 17.83
CA GLY A 98 -0.37 3.01 18.95
C GLY A 98 -0.73 3.64 20.29
N GLY A 99 -1.98 3.46 20.72
CA GLY A 99 -2.44 3.73 22.08
C GLY A 99 -2.96 2.45 22.74
#